data_AF-K1DUE8-F1
#
_entry.id   AF-K1DUE8-F1
#
_cell.length_a   1.000
_cell.length_b   1.000
_cell.length_c   1.000
_cell.angle_alpha   90.00
_cell.angle_beta   90.00
_cell.angle_gamma   90.00
#
_symmetry.space_group_name_H-M   'P 1'
#
loop_
_entity.id
_entity.type
_entity.pdbx_description
1 polymer ?
#
loop_
_entity_poly.entity_id
_entity_poly.type
_entity_poly.pdbx_seq_one_letter_code
_entity_poly.pdbx_strand_id
1 'polypeptide(L)'
;MVVMEKGNIVRSAVAEVNRTSRNTQGVSFASPRKGDEIVAVARNVDRGEDAEPGDEQVASDPDVQSAGEVPAETAQQGDAPGGDQE
;
A
#
# COMPACT_ATOMS: atom_id res chain seq x y z
N MET A 1 -12.07 -8.15 0.45
CA MET A 1 -12.77 -8.65 -0.74
C MET A 1 -11.90 -8.44 -1.95
N VAL A 2 -11.95 -9.35 -2.92
CA VAL A 2 -11.16 -9.30 -4.16
C VAL A 2 -12.10 -9.20 -5.35
N VAL A 3 -11.76 -8.34 -6.31
CA VAL A 3 -12.49 -8.14 -7.57
C VAL A 3 -11.67 -8.72 -8.71
N MET A 4 -12.30 -9.58 -9.51
CA MET A 4 -11.68 -10.19 -10.68
C MET A 4 -12.00 -9.39 -11.94
N GLU A 5 -11.16 -9.52 -12.96
CA GLU A 5 -11.30 -8.83 -14.25
C GLU A 5 -12.65 -9.13 -14.92
N LYS A 6 -13.12 -10.39 -14.88
CA LYS A 6 -14.41 -10.79 -15.46
C LYS A 6 -15.63 -10.38 -14.63
N GLY A 7 -15.43 -9.62 -13.55
CA GLY A 7 -16.49 -9.03 -12.72
C GLY A 7 -17.00 -9.91 -11.59
N ASN A 8 -16.54 -11.16 -11.47
CA ASN A 8 -16.81 -11.96 -10.27
C ASN A 8 -16.00 -11.45 -9.07
N ILE A 9 -16.56 -11.63 -7.88
CA ILE A 9 -15.93 -11.23 -6.61
C ILE A 9 -15.74 -12.43 -5.69
N VAL A 10 -14.68 -12.37 -4.86
CA VAL A 10 -14.43 -13.34 -3.80
C VAL A 10 -14.37 -12.62 -2.45
N ARG A 11 -15.21 -13.07 -1.52
CA ARG A 11 -15.25 -12.61 -0.13
C ARG A 11 -14.58 -13.65 0.76
N SER A 12 -13.44 -13.31 1.32
CA SER A 12 -12.73 -14.11 2.32
C SER A 12 -12.49 -13.23 3.54
N ALA A 13 -12.61 -13.81 4.74
CA ALA A 13 -12.40 -13.06 5.97
C ALA A 13 -10.90 -12.92 6.26
N VAL A 14 -10.47 -11.73 6.67
CA VAL A 14 -9.06 -11.47 7.02
C VAL A 14 -8.63 -12.15 8.32
N ALA A 15 -9.59 -12.57 9.16
CA ALA A 15 -9.34 -13.27 10.41
C ALA A 15 -8.85 -14.72 10.19
N GLU A 16 -9.11 -15.29 9.01
CA GLU A 16 -8.80 -16.69 8.70
C GLU A 16 -7.36 -16.89 8.20
N VAL A 17 -6.63 -15.80 7.94
CA VAL A 17 -5.26 -15.86 7.41
C VAL A 17 -4.22 -15.49 8.46
N ASN A 18 -3.12 -16.24 8.44
CA ASN A 18 -1.99 -15.98 9.32
C ASN A 18 -1.27 -14.67 8.94
N ARG A 19 -0.83 -13.92 9.94
CA ARG A 19 -0.03 -12.71 9.73
C ARG A 19 1.41 -13.08 9.37
N THR A 20 1.91 -12.56 8.25
CA THR A 20 3.32 -12.68 7.84
C THR A 20 4.05 -11.33 7.97
N SER A 21 5.38 -11.36 7.96
CA SER A 21 6.21 -10.14 7.97
C SER A 21 6.26 -9.46 6.59
N ARG A 22 6.79 -8.24 6.52
CA ARG A 22 6.85 -7.41 5.30
C ARG A 22 7.73 -8.00 4.19
N ASN A 23 8.82 -8.67 4.54
CA ASN A 23 9.74 -9.29 3.56
C ASN A 23 9.42 -10.78 3.41
N THR A 24 8.22 -11.07 2.90
CA THR A 24 7.77 -12.45 2.65
C THR A 24 6.98 -12.51 1.34
N GLN A 25 6.94 -13.70 0.73
CA GLN A 25 6.08 -13.94 -0.43
C GLN A 25 4.58 -13.94 -0.05
N GLY A 26 4.26 -14.19 1.22
CA GLY A 26 2.88 -14.28 1.72
C GLY A 26 2.20 -15.60 1.37
N VAL A 27 0.87 -15.56 1.27
CA VAL A 27 0.02 -16.71 0.93
C VAL A 27 -0.95 -16.32 -0.18
N SER A 28 -1.46 -17.31 -0.92
CA SER A 28 -2.52 -17.06 -1.90
C SER A 28 -3.85 -16.82 -1.19
N PHE A 29 -4.43 -15.63 -1.36
CA PHE A 29 -5.68 -15.24 -0.71
C PHE A 29 -6.92 -15.64 -1.54
N ALA A 30 -6.78 -15.66 -2.86
CA ALA A 30 -7.83 -16.07 -3.80
C ALA A 30 -7.18 -16.66 -5.06
N SER A 31 -7.80 -17.69 -5.62
CA SER A 31 -7.37 -18.30 -6.87
C SER A 31 -8.26 -17.81 -8.01
N PRO A 32 -7.74 -17.02 -8.96
CA PRO A 32 -8.51 -16.64 -10.15
C PRO A 32 -8.74 -17.87 -11.04
N ARG A 33 -9.79 -17.81 -11.86
CA ARG A 33 -10.05 -18.84 -12.86
C ARG A 33 -9.07 -18.72 -14.03
N LYS A 34 -9.03 -19.72 -14.91
CA LYS A 34 -8.17 -19.68 -16.10
C LYS A 34 -8.53 -18.47 -16.98
N GLY A 35 -7.51 -17.66 -17.29
CA GLY A 35 -7.66 -16.44 -18.10
C GLY A 35 -8.51 -15.37 -17.42
N ASP A 36 -8.42 -15.28 -16.09
CA ASP A 36 -9.01 -14.25 -15.24
C ASP A 36 -7.90 -13.75 -14.31
N GLU A 37 -7.96 -12.48 -13.91
CA GLU A 37 -6.93 -11.86 -13.07
C GLU A 37 -7.55 -11.00 -11.96
N ILE A 38 -6.80 -10.81 -10.88
CA ILE A 38 -7.20 -9.93 -9.78
C ILE A 38 -6.86 -8.50 -10.18
N VAL A 39 -7.88 -7.64 -10.28
CA VAL A 39 -7.70 -6.24 -10.70
C VAL A 39 -7.82 -5.25 -9.54
N ALA A 40 -8.52 -5.61 -8.47
CA ALA A 40 -8.67 -4.74 -7.31
C ALA A 40 -8.91 -5.51 -6.01
N VAL A 41 -8.55 -4.86 -4.91
CA VAL A 41 -8.85 -5.30 -3.54
C VAL A 41 -9.62 -4.20 -2.83
N ALA A 42 -10.72 -4.58 -2.17
CA ALA A 42 -11.57 -3.66 -1.43
C ALA A 42 -11.79 -4.19 -0.01
N ARG A 43 -11.98 -3.28 0.95
CA ARG A 43 -12.50 -3.64 2.27
C ARG A 43 -14.00 -3.85 2.15
N ASN A 44 -14.51 -4.92 2.78
CA ASN A 44 -15.95 -5.13 2.82
C ASN A 44 -16.55 -4.13 3.81
N VAL A 45 -17.52 -3.34 3.36
CA VAL A 45 -18.12 -2.24 4.15
C VAL A 45 -19.50 -2.60 4.69
N ASP A 46 -19.86 -3.90 4.76
CA ASP A 46 -21.13 -4.39 5.30
C ASP A 46 -21.56 -3.58 6.54
N ARG A 47 -22.44 -2.60 6.33
CA ARG A 47 -23.18 -1.93 7.38
C ARG A 47 -24.23 -2.98 7.71
N GLY A 48 -23.93 -3.79 8.73
CA GLY A 48 -24.57 -5.08 8.96
C GLY A 48 -26.06 -5.06 8.68
N GLU A 49 -26.49 -5.83 7.68
CA GLU A 49 -27.87 -6.23 7.37
C GLU A 49 -29.01 -5.17 7.32
N ASP A 50 -28.78 -3.90 7.61
CA ASP A 50 -29.77 -2.81 7.56
C ASP A 50 -29.10 -1.48 7.15
N ALA A 51 -28.83 -1.33 5.86
CA ALA A 51 -28.04 -0.24 5.37
C ALA A 51 -28.34 0.16 3.94
N GLU A 52 -29.30 1.07 3.80
CA GLU A 52 -29.58 1.78 2.56
C GLU A 52 -28.29 2.40 1.95
N PRO A 53 -28.11 2.31 0.61
CA PRO A 53 -26.92 2.81 -0.07
C PRO A 53 -26.94 4.35 -0.06
N GLY A 54 -25.99 4.95 0.65
CA GLY A 54 -25.80 6.39 0.69
C GLY A 54 -24.35 6.74 0.39
N ASP A 55 -24.14 7.27 -0.82
CA ASP A 55 -23.03 8.14 -1.26
C ASP A 55 -21.65 7.93 -0.62
N GLU A 56 -20.86 7.02 -1.19
CA GLU A 56 -19.40 7.11 -1.08
C GLU A 56 -18.87 7.87 -2.30
N GLN A 57 -18.72 9.18 -2.11
CA GLN A 57 -18.06 10.10 -3.02
C GLN A 57 -16.64 9.59 -3.31
N VAL A 58 -16.33 9.41 -4.59
CA VAL A 58 -14.95 9.29 -5.07
C VAL A 58 -14.21 10.54 -4.63
N ALA A 59 -13.37 10.42 -3.61
CA ALA A 59 -12.37 11.42 -3.27
C ALA A 59 -11.34 11.42 -4.41
N SER A 60 -11.53 12.33 -5.36
CA SER A 60 -10.51 12.73 -6.32
C SER A 60 -9.33 13.29 -5.52
N ASP A 61 -8.21 12.59 -5.55
CA ASP A 61 -6.93 12.97 -4.98
C ASP A 61 -6.45 14.31 -5.58
N PRO A 62 -6.22 15.36 -4.77
CA PRO A 62 -5.55 16.55 -5.24
C PRO A 62 -4.20 16.69 -4.52
N ASP A 63 -3.28 15.74 -4.69
CA ASP A 63 -1.88 15.99 -4.31
C ASP A 63 -0.89 15.50 -5.38
N VAL A 64 -1.07 16.05 -6.58
CA VAL A 64 0.03 16.27 -7.52
C VAL A 64 0.70 17.60 -7.20
N GLN A 65 1.58 17.64 -6.20
CA GLN A 65 2.59 18.69 -6.08
C GLN A 65 4.00 18.11 -6.20
N SER A 66 4.48 18.14 -7.45
CA SER A 66 5.89 18.14 -7.79
C SER A 66 6.54 19.45 -7.30
N ALA A 67 7.51 19.35 -6.40
CA ALA A 67 8.62 20.28 -6.31
C ALA A 67 9.75 19.62 -5.51
N GLY A 68 10.81 19.24 -6.21
CA GLY A 68 12.07 18.90 -5.56
C GLY A 68 12.66 20.15 -4.89
N GLU A 69 13.12 19.99 -3.66
CA GLU A 69 14.03 20.93 -3.04
C GLU A 69 15.07 20.13 -2.26
N VAL A 70 16.28 20.06 -2.82
CA VAL A 70 17.49 19.68 -2.11
C VAL A 70 18.03 20.93 -1.42
N PRO A 71 18.27 20.94 -0.10
CA PRO A 71 19.18 21.91 0.47
C PRO A 71 20.57 21.27 0.52
N ALA A 72 21.46 21.78 -0.33
CA ALA A 72 22.89 21.66 -0.17
C ALA A 72 23.42 22.78 0.75
N GLU A 73 24.41 22.41 1.56
CA GLU A 73 25.47 23.27 2.16
C GLU A 73 25.07 24.23 3.31
N THR A 74 25.83 24.48 4.39
CA THR A 74 27.31 24.54 4.53
C THR A 74 27.82 24.24 5.96
N ALA A 75 29.06 23.78 5.96
CA ALA A 75 30.02 23.46 7.02
C ALA A 75 30.24 24.46 8.19
N GLN A 76 30.65 23.91 9.34
CA GLN A 76 31.76 24.45 10.15
C GLN A 76 32.35 23.31 11.02
N GLN A 77 33.50 22.73 10.65
CA GLN A 77 34.87 23.12 11.03
C GLN A 77 35.28 22.59 12.41
N GLY A 78 36.02 21.48 12.38
CA GLY A 78 36.80 20.94 13.49
C GLY A 78 38.17 20.53 12.96
N ASP A 79 39.00 21.55 12.72
CA ASP A 79 40.42 21.41 12.39
C ASP A 79 41.17 20.89 13.63
N ALA A 80 41.84 19.75 13.51
CA ALA A 80 42.93 19.37 14.40
C ALA A 80 44.08 18.84 13.52
N PRO A 81 45.31 19.33 13.72
CA PRO A 81 46.37 19.26 12.74
C PRO A 81 47.09 17.92 12.73
N GLY A 82 47.80 17.69 11.63
CA GLY A 82 48.52 16.47 11.34
C GLY A 82 49.58 16.06 12.37
N GLY A 83 49.84 14.76 12.36
CA GLY A 83 50.99 14.10 12.98
C GLY A 83 51.42 12.95 12.07
N ASP A 84 52.34 13.27 11.19
CA ASP A 84 53.18 12.36 10.40
C ASP A 84 53.92 11.34 11.28
N GLN A 85 54.18 10.14 10.71
CA GLN A 85 55.36 9.28 10.91
C GLN A 85 55.63 8.64 12.30
N GLU A 86 55.45 7.31 12.41
CA GLU A 86 56.49 6.25 12.35
C GLU A 86 55.85 4.85 12.45
#